data_AF-A0A6I1JFG8-F1
#
_entry.id   AF-A0A6I1JFG8-F1
#
_cell.length_a   1.000
_cell.length_b   1.000
_cell.length_c   1.000
_cell.angle_alpha   90.00
_cell.angle_beta   90.00
_cell.angle_gamma   90.00
#
_symmetry.space_group_name_H-M   'P 1'
#
loop_
_entity.id
_entity.type
_entity.pdbx_description
1 polymer ?
#
loop_
_entity_poly.entity_id
_entity_poly.type
_entity_poly.pdbx_seq_one_letter_code
_entity_poly.pdbx_strand_id
1 'polypeptide(L)' 'MTSTYTRLRPLADPQHIPALKPEYLHRQPALGLGPLDPPPRILLLYGSLRERSYSRLVVEEAARLLQLFGCETRIF' A
#
# COMPACT_ATOMS: atom_id res chain seq x y z
N MET A 1 0.74 -11.38 -20.40
CA MET A 1 2.14 -10.90 -20.38
C MET A 1 2.53 -10.60 -18.95
N THR A 2 3.19 -11.54 -18.27
CA THR A 2 3.74 -11.34 -16.92
C THR A 2 5.01 -10.49 -17.06
N SER A 3 4.90 -9.20 -16.80
CA SER A 3 6.08 -8.34 -16.70
C SER A 3 6.77 -8.64 -15.37
N THR A 4 7.98 -9.20 -15.43
CA THR A 4 8.78 -9.48 -14.23
C THR A 4 9.46 -8.19 -13.78
N TYR A 5 8.93 -7.57 -12.73
CA TYR A 5 9.53 -6.36 -12.15
C TYR A 5 10.60 -6.74 -11.12
N THR A 6 11.89 -6.61 -11.47
CA THR A 6 13.02 -7.07 -10.64
C THR A 6 13.30 -6.20 -9.40
N ARG A 7 12.75 -4.98 -9.34
CA ARG A 7 13.08 -3.98 -8.31
C ARG A 7 11.91 -3.63 -7.40
N LEU A 8 10.92 -4.52 -7.30
CA LEU A 8 9.83 -4.33 -6.35
C LEU A 8 10.20 -4.95 -5.00
N ARG A 9 9.93 -4.21 -3.93
CA ARG A 9 10.00 -4.75 -2.57
C ARG A 9 8.72 -5.53 -2.24
N PRO A 10 8.84 -6.71 -1.62
CA PRO A 10 7.69 -7.39 -1.04
C PRO A 10 7.18 -6.64 0.20
N LEU A 11 5.87 -6.63 0.40
CA LEU A 11 5.24 -6.15 1.63
C LEU A 11 5.03 -7.34 2.56
N ALA A 12 5.73 -7.35 3.70
CA ALA A 12 5.54 -8.37 4.73
C ALA A 12 4.21 -8.13 5.48
N ASP A 13 3.48 -9.20 5.77
CA ASP A 13 2.25 -9.20 6.56
C ASP A 13 1.26 -8.08 6.16
N PRO A 14 0.74 -8.09 4.91
CA PRO A 14 -0.07 -6.99 4.38
C PRO A 14 -1.36 -6.73 5.18
N GLN A 15 -1.84 -7.73 5.91
CA GLN A 15 -3.05 -7.64 6.73
C GLN A 15 -2.78 -7.26 8.20
N HIS A 16 -1.51 -7.16 8.60
CA HIS A 16 -1.13 -6.84 9.98
C HIS A 16 -1.15 -5.33 10.23
N ILE A 17 -2.26 -4.81 10.75
CA ILE A 17 -2.46 -3.37 10.99
C ILE A 17 -2.94 -3.12 12.44
N PRO A 18 -2.12 -3.43 13.46
CA PRO A 18 -2.55 -3.38 14.86
C PRO A 18 -2.78 -1.95 15.39
N ALA A 19 -2.20 -0.93 14.75
CA ALA A 19 -2.37 0.46 15.13
C ALA A 19 -3.68 1.08 14.60
N LEU A 20 -4.31 0.44 13.61
CA LEU A 20 -5.57 0.91 13.04
C LEU A 20 -6.71 0.58 14.00
N LYS A 21 -7.56 1.58 14.24
CA LYS A 21 -8.81 1.45 14.99
C LYS A 21 -9.95 1.17 14.00
N PRO A 22 -10.43 -0.09 13.88
CA PRO A 22 -11.38 -0.46 12.84
C PRO A 22 -12.74 0.25 12.97
N GLU A 23 -13.09 0.71 14.17
CA GLU A 23 -14.33 1.43 14.46
C GLU A 23 -14.43 2.79 13.75
N TYR A 24 -13.29 3.39 13.37
CA TYR A 24 -13.26 4.64 12.62
C TYR A 24 -12.94 4.45 11.13
N LEU A 25 -12.79 3.19 10.68
CA LEU A 25 -12.36 2.89 9.33
C LEU A 25 -13.51 3.03 8.34
N HIS A 26 -13.38 3.98 7.41
CA HIS A 26 -14.18 3.97 6.20
C HIS A 26 -13.54 3.05 5.15
N ARG A 27 -14.10 1.83 4.98
CA ARG A 27 -13.49 0.76 4.17
C ARG A 27 -13.34 1.08 2.68
N GLN A 28 -14.21 1.92 2.12
CA GLN A 28 -14.22 2.24 0.69
C GLN A 28 -14.24 3.75 0.49
N PRO A 29 -13.12 4.45 0.77
CA PRO A 29 -13.08 5.91 0.81
C PRO A 29 -13.40 6.60 -0.52
N ALA A 30 -13.28 5.88 -1.63
CA ALA A 30 -13.57 6.41 -2.96
C ALA A 30 -14.96 6.01 -3.50
N LEU A 31 -15.81 5.37 -2.68
CA LEU A 31 -17.16 4.98 -3.11
C LEU A 31 -17.97 6.22 -3.52
N GLY A 32 -18.46 6.23 -4.76
CA GLY A 32 -19.21 7.37 -5.32
C GLY A 32 -18.35 8.50 -5.88
N LEU A 33 -17.02 8.41 -5.85
CA LEU A 33 -16.10 9.41 -6.40
C LEU A 33 -15.60 9.09 -7.83
N GLY A 34 -15.91 7.89 -8.34
CA GLY A 34 -15.51 7.45 -9.67
C GLY A 34 -15.52 5.92 -9.81
N PRO A 35 -15.13 5.39 -10.98
CA PRO A 35 -14.97 3.96 -11.18
C PRO A 35 -13.84 3.41 -10.30
N LEU A 36 -14.10 2.25 -9.66
CA LEU A 36 -13.16 1.54 -8.79
C LEU A 36 -12.71 0.20 -9.37
N ASP A 37 -13.16 -0.12 -10.59
CA ASP A 37 -12.74 -1.27 -11.37
C ASP A 37 -12.12 -0.78 -12.69
N PRO A 38 -10.81 -0.98 -12.92
CA PRO A 38 -9.87 -1.71 -12.06
C PRO A 38 -9.50 -0.95 -10.77
N PRO A 39 -8.95 -1.66 -9.76
CA PRO A 39 -8.42 -1.05 -8.55
C PRO A 39 -7.46 0.13 -8.82
N PRO A 40 -7.48 1.21 -8.01
CA PRO A 40 -6.49 2.26 -8.09
C PRO A 40 -5.07 1.69 -7.94
N ARG A 41 -4.18 2.03 -8.88
CA ARG A 41 -2.80 1.55 -8.91
C ARG A 41 -1.85 2.60 -8.36
N ILE A 42 -1.12 2.26 -7.31
CA ILE A 42 -0.25 3.21 -6.59
C ILE A 42 1.17 2.65 -6.51
N LEU A 43 2.12 3.42 -7.04
CA LEU A 43 3.55 3.19 -6.86
C LEU A 43 4.05 4.02 -5.68
N LEU A 44 4.66 3.38 -4.70
CA LEU A 44 5.23 4.01 -3.53
C LEU A 44 6.76 4.04 -3.63
N LEU A 45 7.34 5.19 -3.30
CA LEU A 45 8.79 5.45 -3.31
C LEU A 45 9.23 5.91 -1.91
N TYR A 46 10.45 5.55 -1.50
CA TYR A 46 11.04 6.01 -0.24
C TYR A 46 12.47 6.55 -0.45
N GLY A 47 12.86 7.55 0.34
CA GLY A 47 14.09 8.33 0.13
C GLY A 47 15.36 7.82 0.83
N SER A 48 15.37 6.60 1.37
CA SER A 48 16.54 6.10 2.11
C SER A 48 16.78 4.60 1.90
N LEU A 49 18.00 4.29 1.48
CA LEU A 49 18.50 2.93 1.24
C LEU A 49 19.12 2.28 2.48
N ARG A 50 19.09 2.97 3.63
CA ARG A 50 19.61 2.42 4.89
C ARG A 50 18.93 1.10 5.22
N GLU A 51 19.68 0.22 5.89
CA GLU A 51 19.16 -1.03 6.41
C GLU A 51 17.91 -0.81 7.26
N ARG A 52 17.94 0.16 8.17
CA ARG A 52 16.75 0.69 8.86
C ARG A 52 16.37 2.05 8.27
N SER A 53 15.33 2.05 7.44
CA SER A 53 14.82 3.25 6.76
C SER A 53 13.41 3.56 7.25
N TYR A 54 13.25 4.60 8.07
CA TYR A 54 11.92 5.00 8.57
C TYR A 54 10.97 5.45 7.47
N SER A 55 11.48 6.08 6.40
CA SER A 55 10.68 6.41 5.22
C SER A 55 10.17 5.15 4.52
N ARG A 56 10.99 4.09 4.45
CA ARG A 56 10.55 2.80 3.94
C ARG A 56 9.50 2.14 4.84
N LEU A 57 9.71 2.15 6.17
CA LEU A 57 8.74 1.59 7.12
C LEU A 57 7.38 2.30 7.03
N VAL A 58 7.36 3.63 6.92
CA VAL A 58 6.11 4.39 6.72
C VAL A 58 5.46 4.05 5.37
N VAL A 59 6.25 3.87 4.31
CA VAL A 59 5.74 3.42 3.01
C VAL A 59 5.12 2.02 3.09
N GLU A 60 5.70 1.09 3.86
CA GLU A 60 5.14 -0.23 4.09
C GLU A 60 3.77 -0.14 4.82
N GLU A 61 3.66 0.69 5.87
CA GLU A 61 2.38 0.93 6.54
C GLU A 61 1.33 1.58 5.62
N ALA A 62 1.75 2.55 4.81
CA ALA A 62 0.88 3.19 3.82
C ALA A 62 0.38 2.17 2.78
N ALA A 63 1.24 1.25 2.34
CA ALA A 63 0.85 0.19 1.43
C ALA A 63 -0.19 -0.75 2.05
N ARG A 64 -0.07 -1.11 3.34
CA ARG A 64 -1.10 -1.90 4.05
C ARG A 64 -2.45 -1.19 4.06
N LEU A 65 -2.46 0.10 4.38
CA LEU A 65 -3.69 0.91 4.37
C LEU A 65 -4.30 1.00 2.97
N LEU A 66 -3.49 1.24 1.94
CA LEU A 66 -3.96 1.32 0.56
C LEU A 66 -4.53 -0.02 0.08
N GLN A 67 -3.88 -1.15 0.39
CA GLN A 67 -4.42 -2.48 0.10
C GLN A 67 -5.73 -2.74 0.85
N LEU A 68 -5.83 -2.32 2.13
CA LEU A 68 -7.07 -2.39 2.90
C LEU A 68 -8.20 -1.58 2.26
N PHE A 69 -7.90 -0.44 1.64
CA PHE A 69 -8.85 0.38 0.88
C PHE A 69 -9.16 -0.15 -0.52
N GLY A 70 -8.56 -1.27 -0.92
CA GLY A 70 -8.80 -1.92 -2.22
C GLY A 70 -7.89 -1.44 -3.36
N CYS A 71 -6.75 -0.81 -3.06
CA CYS A 71 -5.77 -0.40 -4.07
C CYS A 71 -4.78 -1.53 -4.42
N GLU A 72 -4.27 -1.50 -5.66
CA GLU A 72 -3.11 -2.30 -6.08
C GLU A 72 -1.83 -1.49 -5.82
N THR A 73 -0.97 -1.96 -4.92
CA THR A 73 0.25 -1.23 -4.52
C THR A 73 1.53 -1.90 -5.05
N ARG A 74 2.51 -1.09 -5.44
CA ARG A 74 3.89 -1.54 -5.70
C ARG A 74 4.87 -0.63 -4.95
N ILE A 75 5.91 -1.20 -4.35
CA ILE A 75 6.95 -0.45 -3.64
C ILE A 75 8.26 -0.61 -4.40
N PHE A 76 8.93 0.50 -4.72
CA PHE A 76 10.26 0.54 -5.35
C PHE A 76 11.28 1.14 -4.37
#